data_AF-G1U613-F1
#
_entry.id   AF-G1U613-F1
#
_cell.length_a   1.000
_cell.length_b   1.000
_cell.length_c   1.000
_cell.angle_alpha   90.00
_cell.angle_beta   90.00
_cell.angle_gamma   90.00
#
_symmetry.space_group_name_H-M   'P 1'
#
loop_
_entity.id
_entity.type
_entity.pdbx_description
1 polymer ?
#
loop_
_entity_poly.entity_id
_entity_poly.type
_entity_poly.pdbx_seq_one_letter_code
_entity_poly.pdbx_strand_id
1 'polypeptide(L)'
;APIWDAGTAGSGFTCCATAPILKLLKGKVVVGHALHNDFQALKYVHPRSQTRDTTCVPSLLSQPSLHARARVSLKDLALQLLHRRIQVGRHGHSSVEDATAAMELYRLVEAQWEQQVASGLQAHREDGDPDSSTDMEQYMEDQYWPADLAQGPRGRREA
;
A
#
# COMPACT_ATOMS: atom_id res chain seq x y z
N ALA A 1 -4.04 -0.56 57.34
CA ALA A 1 -3.06 -0.14 56.34
C ALA A 1 -2.15 -1.32 56.02
N PRO A 2 -1.98 -1.71 54.75
CA PRO A 2 -0.76 -2.36 54.28
C PRO A 2 -0.09 -1.45 53.23
N ILE A 3 1.14 -0.98 53.45
CA ILE A 3 2.41 -1.66 53.20
C ILE A 3 2.51 -2.06 51.72
N TRP A 4 3.22 -1.23 50.95
CA TRP A 4 3.59 -1.49 49.56
C TRP A 4 4.91 -2.25 49.59
N ASP A 5 4.87 -3.56 49.41
CA ASP A 5 6.09 -4.33 49.14
C ASP A 5 6.53 -4.07 47.70
N ALA A 6 7.70 -3.46 47.59
CA ALA A 6 8.45 -3.30 46.36
C ALA A 6 9.11 -4.64 46.01
N GLY A 7 8.72 -5.24 44.89
CA GLY A 7 9.48 -6.36 44.34
C GLY A 7 8.66 -7.30 43.48
N THR A 8 8.48 -6.96 42.20
CA THR A 8 8.57 -7.92 41.10
C THR A 8 8.86 -7.14 39.82
N ALA A 9 10.02 -7.42 39.22
CA ALA A 9 10.34 -7.01 37.87
C ALA A 9 9.31 -7.60 36.91
N GLY A 10 8.27 -6.82 36.59
CA GLY A 10 7.24 -7.18 35.64
C GLY A 10 7.69 -6.83 34.23
N SER A 11 8.06 -7.87 33.48
CA SER A 11 8.11 -7.93 32.02
C SER A 11 7.17 -6.90 31.37
N GLY A 12 7.75 -6.04 30.53
CA GLY A 12 7.04 -4.94 29.90
C GLY A 12 5.72 -5.38 29.27
N PHE A 13 4.68 -4.56 29.48
CA PHE A 13 3.39 -4.62 28.81
C PHE A 13 3.55 -4.34 27.31
N THR A 14 4.27 -5.19 26.57
CA THR A 14 4.27 -5.15 25.12
C THR A 14 3.13 -6.04 24.60
N CYS A 15 2.22 -5.40 23.89
CA CYS A 15 1.69 -5.84 22.60
C CYS A 15 0.69 -7.01 22.49
N CYS A 16 0.10 -7.56 23.56
CA CYS A 16 -0.89 -8.65 23.39
C CYS A 16 -2.14 -8.26 22.56
N ALA A 17 -2.43 -6.96 22.42
CA ALA A 17 -3.52 -6.46 21.57
C ALA A 17 -3.15 -6.27 20.08
N THR A 18 -1.87 -6.28 19.68
CA THR A 18 -1.51 -5.98 18.29
C THR A 18 -1.71 -7.18 17.36
N ALA A 19 -1.47 -8.41 17.84
CA ALA A 19 -1.57 -9.61 17.01
C ALA A 19 -2.97 -9.86 16.40
N PRO A 20 -4.09 -9.66 17.12
CA PRO A 20 -5.43 -9.70 16.53
C PRO A 20 -5.65 -8.59 15.51
N ILE A 21 -5.19 -7.38 15.80
CA ILE A 21 -5.39 -6.19 14.94
C ILE A 21 -4.68 -6.39 13.60
N LEU A 22 -3.44 -6.89 13.59
CA LEU A 22 -2.70 -7.12 12.35
C LEU A 22 -3.38 -8.13 11.43
N LYS A 23 -4.02 -9.16 11.99
CA LYS A 23 -4.81 -10.12 11.21
C LYS A 23 -6.03 -9.47 10.55
N LEU A 24 -6.66 -8.50 11.24
CA LEU A 24 -7.80 -7.77 10.71
C LEU A 24 -7.41 -6.77 9.62
N LEU A 25 -6.24 -6.13 9.74
CA LEU A 25 -5.76 -5.16 8.74
C LEU A 25 -5.26 -5.81 7.45
N LYS A 26 -4.95 -7.11 7.47
CA LYS A 26 -4.38 -7.80 6.31
C LYS A 26 -5.38 -7.86 5.15
N GLY A 27 -5.01 -7.29 4.01
CA GLY A 27 -5.83 -7.29 2.78
C GLY A 27 -7.07 -6.42 2.86
N LYS A 28 -7.13 -5.50 3.84
CA LYS A 28 -8.23 -4.53 3.98
C LYS A 28 -7.76 -3.14 3.60
N VAL A 29 -8.69 -2.35 3.12
CA VAL A 29 -8.49 -0.91 2.95
C VAL A 29 -8.61 -0.25 4.32
N VAL A 30 -7.62 0.55 4.70
CA VAL A 30 -7.60 1.28 5.97
C VAL A 30 -7.81 2.76 5.70
N VAL A 31 -8.86 3.32 6.29
CA VAL A 31 -9.21 4.74 6.23
C VAL A 31 -8.93 5.36 7.59
N GLY A 32 -8.30 6.54 7.61
CA GLY A 32 -8.01 7.25 8.85
C GLY A 32 -7.33 8.59 8.62
N HIS A 33 -6.86 9.22 9.69
CA HIS A 33 -6.19 10.52 9.63
C HIS A 33 -4.78 10.41 10.19
N ALA A 34 -3.77 10.78 9.39
CA ALA A 34 -2.36 10.68 9.76
C ALA A 34 -1.96 9.24 10.18
N LEU A 35 -2.41 8.26 9.40
CA LEU A 35 -2.29 6.81 9.69
C LEU A 35 -0.86 6.33 9.90
N HIS A 36 0.14 7.11 9.46
CA HIS A 36 1.55 6.86 9.75
C HIS A 36 1.81 6.68 11.25
N ASN A 37 1.17 7.48 12.10
CA ASN A 37 1.34 7.42 13.54
C ASN A 37 0.81 6.09 14.11
N ASP A 38 -0.37 5.67 13.67
CA ASP A 38 -1.00 4.41 14.08
C ASP A 38 -0.17 3.21 13.63
N PHE A 39 0.27 3.21 12.37
CA PHE A 39 1.11 2.14 11.83
C PHE A 39 2.47 2.05 12.52
N GLN A 40 3.08 3.19 12.89
CA GLN A 40 4.31 3.21 13.67
C GLN A 40 4.10 2.61 15.07
N ALA A 41 3.00 2.95 15.75
CA ALA A 41 2.65 2.38 17.05
C ALA A 41 2.41 0.85 16.97
N LEU A 42 1.80 0.39 15.87
CA LEU A 42 1.57 -1.02 15.59
C LEU A 42 2.81 -1.78 15.05
N LYS A 43 3.91 -1.06 14.75
CA LYS A 43 5.10 -1.60 14.06
C LYS A 43 4.72 -2.35 12.78
N TYR A 44 3.77 -1.80 12.04
CA TYR A 44 3.20 -2.43 10.84
C TYR A 44 3.38 -1.52 9.63
N VAL A 45 3.59 -2.12 8.46
CA VAL A 45 3.64 -1.40 7.19
C VAL A 45 2.46 -1.84 6.37
N HIS A 46 1.51 -0.93 6.18
CA HIS A 46 0.34 -1.17 5.34
C HIS A 46 0.62 -0.73 3.89
N PRO A 47 0.18 -1.49 2.86
CA PRO A 47 0.37 -1.09 1.47
C PRO A 47 -0.27 0.28 1.20
N ARG A 48 0.46 1.16 0.48
CA ARG A 48 -0.03 2.51 0.15
C ARG A 48 -1.30 2.47 -0.70
N SER A 49 -1.40 1.52 -1.63
CA SER A 49 -2.62 1.29 -2.42
C SER A 49 -3.84 0.87 -1.58
N GLN A 50 -3.60 0.36 -0.37
CA GLN A 50 -4.65 -0.02 0.59
C GLN A 50 -4.88 1.05 1.68
N THR A 51 -4.11 2.14 1.68
CA THR A 51 -4.19 3.21 2.67
C THR A 51 -4.95 4.43 2.13
N ARG A 52 -5.98 4.88 2.85
CA ARG A 52 -6.76 6.08 2.57
C ARG A 52 -6.54 7.07 3.70
N ASP A 53 -5.53 7.93 3.56
CA ASP A 53 -5.23 8.95 4.56
C ASP A 53 -5.98 10.24 4.26
N THR A 54 -6.90 10.60 5.15
CA THR A 54 -7.74 11.79 5.04
C THR A 54 -6.98 13.11 5.17
N THR A 55 -5.71 13.09 5.58
CA THR A 55 -4.84 14.29 5.51
C THR A 55 -4.67 14.82 4.08
N CYS A 56 -4.88 13.98 3.07
CA CYS A 56 -4.81 14.37 1.66
C CYS A 56 -6.14 14.89 1.10
N VAL A 57 -7.25 14.82 1.86
CA VAL A 57 -8.60 15.26 1.41
C VAL A 57 -8.61 16.70 0.89
N PRO A 58 -7.96 17.69 1.54
CA PRO A 58 -7.93 19.07 1.03
C PRO A 58 -7.32 19.19 -0.37
N SER A 59 -6.26 18.41 -0.63
CA SER A 59 -5.60 18.37 -1.93
C SER A 59 -6.51 17.79 -3.01
N LEU A 60 -7.38 16.84 -2.65
CA LEU A 60 -8.33 16.23 -3.58
C LEU A 60 -9.50 17.14 -3.91
N LEU A 61 -10.07 17.78 -2.90
CA LEU A 61 -11.17 18.74 -3.07
C LEU A 61 -10.73 20.05 -3.74
N SER A 62 -9.45 20.19 -4.09
CA SER A 62 -8.87 21.39 -4.72
C SER A 62 -9.27 22.67 -3.98
N GLN A 63 -9.39 22.63 -2.66
CA GLN A 63 -9.79 23.79 -1.87
C GLN A 63 -8.61 24.78 -1.78
N PRO A 64 -8.70 25.95 -2.43
CA PRO A 64 -7.58 26.89 -2.48
C PRO A 64 -7.29 27.56 -1.12
N SER A 65 -8.25 27.52 -0.18
CA SER A 65 -8.15 28.11 1.16
C SER A 65 -7.36 27.25 2.16
N LEU A 66 -7.24 25.96 1.89
CA LEU A 66 -6.42 25.04 2.68
C LEU A 66 -5.16 24.76 1.87
N HIS A 67 -4.09 25.49 2.14
CA HIS A 67 -2.81 25.30 1.44
C HIS A 67 -2.50 23.82 1.30
N ALA A 68 -2.41 23.33 0.06
CA ALA A 68 -2.26 21.92 -0.31
C ALA A 68 -1.02 21.20 0.30
N ARG A 69 -0.17 21.94 1.02
CA ARG A 69 1.07 21.47 1.65
C ARG A 69 1.03 21.57 3.19
N ALA A 70 0.03 22.21 3.78
CA ALA A 70 -0.14 22.28 5.23
C ALA A 70 -0.94 21.05 5.70
N ARG A 71 -0.40 20.29 6.65
CA ARG A 71 -1.13 19.21 7.32
C ARG A 71 -2.29 19.84 8.11
N VAL A 72 -3.51 19.71 7.59
CA VAL A 72 -4.71 20.19 8.26
C VAL A 72 -5.14 19.18 9.31
N SER A 73 -5.51 19.65 10.50
CA SER A 73 -5.96 18.78 11.58
C SER A 73 -7.32 18.15 11.25
N LEU A 74 -7.57 16.92 11.74
CA LEU A 74 -8.87 16.27 11.62
C LEU A 74 -10.01 17.16 12.15
N LYS A 75 -9.76 17.89 13.24
CA LYS A 75 -10.72 18.81 13.86
C LYS A 75 -11.13 19.94 12.92
N ASP A 76 -10.17 20.54 12.24
CA ASP A 76 -10.44 21.63 11.30
C ASP A 76 -11.17 21.10 10.05
N LEU A 77 -10.77 19.93 9.55
CA LEU A 77 -11.45 19.29 8.42
C LEU A 77 -12.90 18.92 8.76
N ALA A 78 -13.14 18.32 9.92
CA ALA A 78 -14.49 18.00 10.38
C ALA A 78 -15.34 19.27 10.54
N LEU A 79 -14.75 20.36 11.05
CA LEU A 79 -15.46 21.62 11.18
C LEU A 79 -15.79 22.27 9.83
N GLN A 80 -14.86 22.23 8.87
CA GLN A 80 -15.03 22.91 7.59
C GLN A 80 -15.89 22.12 6.59
N LEU A 81 -15.71 20.80 6.53
CA LEU A 81 -16.34 19.95 5.51
C LEU A 81 -17.58 19.22 6.03
N LEU A 82 -17.58 18.84 7.31
CA LEU A 82 -18.70 18.14 7.95
C LEU A 82 -19.53 19.06 8.85
N HIS A 83 -19.14 20.33 9.01
CA HIS A 83 -19.75 21.30 9.91
C HIS A 83 -19.90 20.80 11.36
N ARG A 84 -19.00 19.90 11.78
CA ARG A 84 -19.06 19.21 13.06
C ARG A 84 -17.85 19.57 13.91
N ARG A 85 -18.10 19.91 15.17
CA ARG A 85 -17.05 20.07 16.17
C ARG A 85 -16.81 18.73 16.86
N ILE A 86 -15.67 18.12 16.58
CA ILE A 86 -15.18 16.93 17.28
C ILE A 86 -14.16 17.33 18.35
N GLN A 87 -13.82 16.42 19.26
CA GLN A 87 -12.73 16.64 20.20
C GLN A 87 -12.91 17.85 21.15
N VAL A 88 -14.16 18.17 21.49
CA VAL A 88 -14.53 19.35 22.29
C VAL A 88 -14.49 19.14 23.80
N GLY A 89 -14.32 17.90 24.26
CA GLY A 89 -14.37 17.52 25.68
C GLY A 89 -13.10 17.89 26.46
N ARG A 90 -13.26 18.16 27.77
CA ARG A 90 -12.12 18.38 28.69
C ARG A 90 -11.36 17.10 29.06
N HIS A 91 -11.94 15.93 28.80
CA HIS A 91 -11.39 14.62 29.20
C HIS A 91 -10.58 13.93 28.09
N GLY A 92 -10.17 14.66 27.04
CA GLY A 92 -9.45 14.12 25.89
C GLY A 92 -10.36 13.81 24.70
N HIS A 93 -9.87 12.98 23.79
CA HIS A 93 -10.52 12.64 22.51
C HIS A 93 -11.07 11.22 22.53
N SER A 94 -12.16 10.99 21.79
CA SER A 94 -12.75 9.67 21.62
C SER A 94 -12.27 9.06 20.31
N SER A 95 -11.56 7.94 20.36
CA SER A 95 -11.09 7.24 19.14
C SER A 95 -12.24 6.84 18.21
N VAL A 96 -13.41 6.55 18.78
CA VAL A 96 -14.62 6.23 18.00
C VAL A 96 -15.12 7.47 17.25
N GLU A 97 -15.11 8.63 17.90
CA GLU A 97 -15.48 9.90 17.25
C GLU A 97 -14.52 10.22 16.11
N ASP A 98 -13.21 10.11 16.37
CA ASP A 98 -12.17 10.41 15.38
C ASP A 98 -12.23 9.47 14.17
N ALA A 99 -12.38 8.16 14.40
CA ALA A 99 -12.52 7.19 13.32
C ALA A 99 -13.79 7.42 12.49
N THR A 100 -14.89 7.82 13.13
CA THR A 100 -16.15 8.15 12.45
C THR A 100 -15.98 9.39 11.57
N ALA A 101 -15.39 10.46 12.12
CA ALA A 101 -15.15 11.68 11.38
C ALA A 101 -14.21 11.45 10.17
N ALA A 102 -13.15 10.66 10.35
CA ALA A 102 -12.25 10.31 9.25
C ALA A 102 -12.99 9.50 8.15
N MET A 103 -13.85 8.56 8.53
CA MET A 103 -14.67 7.81 7.56
C MET A 103 -15.63 8.72 6.80
N GLU A 104 -16.29 9.65 7.48
CA GLU A 104 -17.19 10.63 6.86
C GLU A 104 -16.44 11.54 5.87
N LEU A 105 -15.24 12.02 6.23
CA LEU A 105 -14.40 12.78 5.32
C LEU A 105 -13.99 11.99 4.07
N TYR A 106 -13.65 10.71 4.23
CA TYR A 106 -13.31 9.85 3.08
C TYR A 106 -14.50 9.70 2.14
N ARG A 107 -15.73 9.52 2.65
CA ARG A 107 -16.94 9.41 1.82
C ARG A 107 -17.18 10.63 0.92
N LEU A 108 -16.73 11.82 1.33
CA LEU A 108 -16.83 13.03 0.49
C LEU A 108 -15.94 12.94 -0.76
N VAL A 109 -14.83 12.21 -0.69
CA VAL A 109 -13.82 12.11 -1.77
C VAL A 109 -13.71 10.70 -2.36
N GLU A 110 -14.53 9.75 -1.92
CA GLU A 110 -14.41 8.32 -2.24
C GLU A 110 -14.35 8.08 -3.75
N ALA A 111 -15.27 8.67 -4.51
CA ALA A 111 -15.31 8.51 -5.96
C ALA A 111 -14.03 9.02 -6.66
N GLN A 112 -13.56 10.19 -6.27
CA GLN A 112 -12.34 10.79 -6.84
C GLN A 112 -11.10 10.00 -6.42
N TRP A 113 -11.04 9.55 -5.17
CA TRP A 113 -9.94 8.77 -4.64
C TRP A 113 -9.80 7.43 -5.36
N GLU A 114 -10.88 6.65 -5.46
CA GLU A 114 -10.83 5.33 -6.09
C GLU A 114 -10.56 5.45 -7.60
N GLN A 115 -11.01 6.53 -8.26
CA GLN A 115 -10.63 6.82 -9.64
C GLN A 115 -9.13 7.08 -9.81
N GLN A 116 -8.51 7.83 -8.90
CA GLN A 116 -7.06 8.09 -8.92
C GLN A 116 -6.24 6.83 -8.62
N VAL A 117 -6.72 6.00 -7.71
CA VAL A 117 -6.09 4.70 -7.41
C VAL A 117 -6.19 3.78 -8.63
N ALA A 118 -7.35 3.71 -9.28
CA ALA A 118 -7.54 2.92 -10.49
C ALA A 118 -6.68 3.40 -11.66
N SER A 119 -6.58 4.72 -11.89
CA SER A 119 -5.74 5.27 -12.96
C SER A 119 -4.24 5.09 -12.68
N GLY A 120 -3.81 5.26 -11.43
CA GLY A 120 -2.43 5.00 -11.01
C GLY A 120 -2.02 3.52 -11.18
N LEU A 121 -2.96 2.58 -11.02
CA LEU A 121 -2.72 1.16 -11.30
C LEU A 121 -2.60 0.87 -12.81
N GLN A 122 -3.32 1.62 -13.66
CA GLN A 122 -3.24 1.47 -15.12
C GLN A 122 -1.91 2.00 -15.68
N ALA A 123 -1.36 3.08 -15.12
CA ALA A 123 -0.10 3.68 -15.56
C ALA A 123 1.15 2.79 -15.36
N HIS A 124 1.05 1.65 -14.65
CA HIS A 124 2.12 0.66 -14.51
C HIS A 124 1.89 -0.62 -15.34
N ARG A 125 0.77 -0.74 -16.07
CA ARG A 125 0.48 -1.97 -16.84
C ARG A 125 0.95 -1.92 -18.29
N GLU A 126 1.61 -0.84 -18.75
CA GLU A 126 2.08 -0.71 -20.13
C GLU A 126 3.55 -0.28 -20.19
N ASP A 127 4.43 -1.19 -19.79
CA ASP A 127 5.88 -1.13 -20.12
C ASP A 127 6.42 -2.53 -20.46
N GLY A 128 5.54 -3.39 -20.97
CA GLY A 128 5.86 -4.66 -21.61
C GLY A 128 5.57 -4.55 -23.10
N ASP A 129 6.55 -4.01 -23.82
CA ASP A 129 6.61 -3.82 -25.26
C ASP A 129 6.01 -4.98 -26.10
N PRO A 130 5.15 -4.68 -27.10
CA PRO A 130 4.72 -5.64 -28.11
C PRO A 130 5.64 -5.56 -29.35
N ASP A 131 6.95 -5.83 -29.22
CA ASP A 131 7.75 -6.13 -30.40
C ASP A 131 7.68 -7.63 -30.72
N SER A 132 6.81 -7.87 -31.69
CA SER A 132 6.87 -8.89 -32.72
C SER A 132 8.30 -9.21 -33.20
N SER A 133 9.13 -9.86 -32.37
CA SER A 133 10.30 -10.58 -32.87
C SER A 133 9.83 -11.92 -33.45
N THR A 134 9.39 -11.80 -34.69
CA THR A 134 9.49 -12.86 -35.69
C THR A 134 10.98 -13.07 -35.97
N ASP A 135 11.72 -13.67 -35.02
CA ASP A 135 13.10 -14.10 -35.22
C ASP A 135 13.54 -15.16 -34.17
N MET A 136 12.61 -16.03 -33.76
CA MET A 136 12.96 -17.28 -33.07
C MET A 136 13.11 -18.46 -34.05
N GLU A 137 13.00 -18.23 -35.37
CA GLU A 137 13.28 -19.24 -36.38
C GLU A 137 14.79 -19.42 -36.63
N GLN A 138 15.61 -18.40 -36.37
CA GLN A 138 17.06 -18.46 -36.64
C GLN A 138 17.86 -19.27 -35.59
N TYR A 139 17.31 -19.51 -34.40
CA TYR A 139 18.03 -20.21 -33.31
C TYR A 139 17.82 -21.73 -33.29
N MET A 140 17.04 -22.28 -34.23
CA MET A 140 16.83 -23.73 -34.36
C MET A 140 17.57 -24.32 -35.58
N GLU A 141 18.41 -23.53 -36.25
CA GLU A 141 19.21 -23.93 -37.43
C GLU A 141 20.68 -24.26 -37.12
N ASP A 142 21.02 -24.54 -35.86
CA ASP A 142 22.32 -25.10 -35.52
C ASP A 142 22.39 -26.56 -36.01
N GLN A 143 23.00 -26.75 -37.19
CA GLN A 143 23.38 -28.04 -37.75
C GLN A 143 24.48 -28.70 -36.89
N TYR A 144 24.11 -29.18 -35.69
CA TYR A 144 24.96 -29.97 -34.80
C TYR A 144 24.87 -31.48 -35.11
N TRP A 145 24.93 -31.87 -36.38
CA TRP A 145 25.17 -33.26 -36.72
C TRP A 145 26.17 -33.38 -37.88
N PRO A 146 27.42 -33.82 -37.62
CA PRO A 146 28.40 -34.01 -38.68
C PRO A 146 27.95 -35.13 -39.62
N ALA A 147 27.95 -34.86 -40.93
CA ALA A 147 27.51 -35.77 -41.98
C ALA A 147 28.47 -36.95 -42.26
N ASP A 148 29.44 -37.21 -41.38
CA ASP A 148 30.54 -38.16 -41.63
C ASP A 148 30.27 -39.60 -41.17
N LEU A 149 29.05 -39.92 -40.73
CA LEU A 149 28.69 -41.31 -40.37
C LEU A 149 27.90 -42.07 -41.46
N ALA A 150 27.84 -41.55 -42.69
CA ALA A 150 27.21 -42.26 -43.79
C ALA A 150 28.09 -42.25 -45.05
N GLN A 151 29.25 -42.91 -45.02
CA GLN A 151 29.81 -43.64 -46.17
C GLN A 151 31.06 -44.45 -45.80
N GLY A 152 30.89 -45.78 -45.75
CA GLY A 152 31.98 -46.76 -45.69
C GLY A 152 32.78 -46.83 -47.00
N PRO A 153 33.86 -47.64 -47.01
CA PRO A 153 35.03 -47.40 -47.85
C PRO A 153 34.80 -47.82 -49.31
N ARG A 154 35.20 -46.96 -50.25
CA ARG A 154 35.47 -47.39 -51.63
C ARG A 154 36.93 -47.11 -51.97
N GLY A 155 37.66 -48.21 -52.11
CA GLY A 155 39.04 -48.25 -52.56
C GLY A 155 39.18 -47.61 -53.95
N ARG A 156 40.25 -46.83 -54.07
CA ARG A 156 40.70 -46.16 -55.29
C ARG A 156 41.34 -47.18 -56.23
N ARG A 157 40.87 -47.22 -57.47
CA ARG A 157 41.59 -47.81 -58.61
C ARG A 157 42.31 -46.69 -59.38
N GLU A 158 43.41 -47.13 -59.99
CA GLU A 158 44.17 -46.56 -61.13
C GLU A 158 45.17 -45.42 -60.80
N ALA A 159 46.40 -45.42 -61.32
CA ALA A 159 46.95 -46.06 -62.53
C ALA A 159 48.30 -46.76 -62.29
#